data_AF-A0AAU2RXM0-F1
#
_entry.id   AF-A0AAU2RXM0-F1
#
_cell.length_a   1.000
_cell.length_b   1.000
_cell.length_c   1.000
_cell.angle_alpha   90.00
_cell.angle_beta   90.00
_cell.angle_gamma   90.00
#
_symmetry.space_group_name_H-M   'P 1'
#
loop_
_entity.id
_entity.type
_entity.pdbx_description
1 polymer ?
#
loop_
_entity_poly.entity_id
_entity_poly.type
_entity_poly.pdbx_seq_one_letter_code
_entity_poly.pdbx_strand_id
1 'polypeptide(L)'
;MRADFNTLIWDVQGSVEFDDLLRSFIEGRCDGIYLRVQRGVELDHLDFLTELPGLKYVEVNGAVRDDSRAFSLPDVVELVLLTRSRTPVPVTSSDTLESLGVDDRPGVLDLSGLTRLRALTLWSFTRPDLRFLSGVPNLEWLKLEGLGSAVDLRGMESCRSLIEAELLELQVESLEPLRPLQDLLRLWLIGPRETQISEPLSLADLSGLSALRELRIINSGAVQTAEPLLGMPALEDVRLRGTRVLDESLEALQALSQRARVVGPDE
;
A
#
# COMPACT_ATOMS: atom_id res chain seq x y z
N MET A 1 1.17 -7.05 11.00
CA MET A 1 2.45 -7.20 10.28
C MET A 1 3.48 -7.81 11.22
N ARG A 2 4.33 -7.11 11.95
CA ARG A 2 5.38 -7.79 12.76
C ARG A 2 4.93 -8.58 14.02
N ALA A 3 3.79 -8.28 14.63
CA ALA A 3 3.45 -8.77 15.98
C ALA A 3 3.13 -10.27 16.10
N ASP A 4 2.85 -10.95 14.98
CA ASP A 4 2.43 -12.35 14.96
C ASP A 4 3.59 -13.34 14.82
N PHE A 5 4.82 -12.84 14.65
CA PHE A 5 6.02 -13.66 14.43
C PHE A 5 7.04 -13.46 15.55
N ASN A 6 7.72 -14.55 15.92
CA ASN A 6 8.89 -14.48 16.78
C ASN A 6 10.10 -14.06 15.93
N THR A 7 10.31 -12.75 15.82
CA THR A 7 11.30 -12.17 14.90
C THR A 7 12.69 -12.01 15.52
N LEU A 8 13.71 -12.63 14.91
CA LEU A 8 15.11 -12.30 15.16
C LEU A 8 15.45 -10.96 14.48
N ILE A 9 15.95 -9.98 15.24
CA ILE A 9 16.54 -8.77 14.66
C ILE A 9 18.03 -9.01 14.47
N TRP A 10 18.54 -8.73 13.27
CA TRP A 10 19.95 -8.90 12.94
C TRP A 10 20.52 -7.68 12.24
N ASP A 11 21.60 -7.11 12.79
CA ASP A 11 22.32 -6.00 12.18
C ASP A 11 23.43 -6.50 11.28
N VAL A 12 23.47 -6.01 10.04
CA VAL A 12 24.51 -6.35 9.07
C VAL A 12 25.46 -5.16 8.93
N GLN A 13 26.67 -5.28 9.48
CA GLN A 13 27.71 -4.25 9.44
C GLN A 13 28.73 -4.45 8.29
N GLY A 14 28.71 -5.61 7.64
CA GLY A 14 29.57 -5.99 6.53
C GLY A 14 28.99 -7.21 5.82
N SER A 15 29.55 -8.39 6.09
CA SER A 15 28.96 -9.68 5.71
C SER A 15 27.88 -10.14 6.70
N VAL A 16 27.07 -11.09 6.27
CA VAL A 16 26.20 -11.86 7.16
C VAL A 16 27.03 -12.98 7.78
N GLU A 17 27.27 -12.93 9.09
CA GLU A 17 27.85 -14.05 9.86
C GLU A 17 26.79 -15.13 10.06
N PHE A 18 26.61 -15.97 9.03
CA PHE A 18 25.45 -16.85 8.92
C PHE A 18 25.37 -17.89 10.04
N ASP A 19 26.48 -18.47 10.48
CA ASP A 19 26.49 -19.48 11.56
C ASP A 19 25.95 -18.91 12.89
N ASP A 20 26.31 -17.66 13.22
CA ASP A 20 25.84 -16.98 14.42
C ASP A 20 24.37 -16.57 14.30
N LEU A 21 23.97 -16.13 13.11
CA LEU A 21 22.58 -15.80 12.77
C LEU A 21 21.70 -17.04 12.92
N LEU A 22 22.08 -18.15 12.28
CA LEU A 22 21.35 -19.42 12.32
C LEU A 22 21.22 -19.95 13.74
N ARG A 23 22.31 -19.91 14.52
CA ARG A 23 22.29 -20.32 15.94
C ARG A 23 21.29 -19.47 16.73
N SER A 24 21.37 -18.14 16.60
CA SER A 24 20.48 -17.21 17.31
C SER A 24 19.02 -17.41 16.91
N PHE A 25 18.76 -17.67 15.63
CA PHE A 25 17.43 -17.94 15.09
C PHE A 25 16.83 -19.21 15.69
N ILE A 26 17.61 -20.30 15.75
CA ILE A 26 17.18 -21.59 16.31
C ILE A 26 16.99 -21.49 17.83
N GLU A 27 17.95 -20.94 18.56
CA GLU A 27 17.89 -20.76 20.03
C GLU A 27 16.71 -19.87 20.43
N GLY A 28 16.47 -18.82 19.65
CA GLY A 28 15.33 -17.93 19.78
C GLY A 28 13.99 -18.59 19.46
N ARG A 29 13.98 -19.76 18.80
CA ARG A 29 12.80 -20.40 18.20
C ARG A 29 12.06 -19.44 17.28
N CYS A 30 12.82 -18.71 16.48
CA CYS A 30 12.30 -17.69 15.58
C CYS A 30 11.62 -18.33 14.37
N ASP A 31 10.61 -17.64 13.86
CA ASP A 31 9.94 -17.91 12.58
C ASP A 31 9.89 -16.64 11.71
N GLY A 32 10.51 -15.56 12.18
CA GLY A 32 10.67 -14.32 11.44
C GLY A 32 12.08 -13.78 11.54
N ILE A 33 12.52 -13.04 10.52
CA ILE A 33 13.78 -12.32 10.54
C ILE A 33 13.58 -10.87 10.11
N TYR A 34 14.26 -9.97 10.82
CA TYR A 34 14.38 -8.57 10.44
C TYR A 34 15.85 -8.21 10.29
N LEU A 35 16.30 -8.07 9.04
CA LEU A 35 17.65 -7.67 8.68
C LEU A 35 17.75 -6.14 8.56
N ARG A 36 18.68 -5.56 9.31
CA ARG A 36 19.04 -4.13 9.24
C ARG A 36 20.41 -3.99 8.63
N VAL A 37 20.45 -3.73 7.32
CA VAL A 37 21.69 -3.51 6.57
C VAL A 37 22.15 -2.08 6.80
N GLN A 38 23.32 -1.94 7.42
CA GLN A 38 23.86 -0.64 7.81
C GLN A 38 24.19 0.23 6.60
N ARG A 39 24.20 1.55 6.81
CA ARG A 39 24.55 2.51 5.76
C ARG A 39 25.98 2.25 5.27
N GLY A 40 26.14 2.13 3.96
CA GLY A 40 27.43 1.83 3.32
C GLY A 40 27.71 0.35 3.13
N VAL A 41 26.82 -0.54 3.59
CA VAL A 41 26.84 -1.97 3.32
C VAL A 41 25.80 -2.27 2.23
N GLU A 42 26.16 -3.14 1.28
CA GLU A 42 25.27 -3.70 0.27
C GLU A 42 25.43 -5.21 0.29
N LEU A 43 24.32 -5.94 0.48
CA LEU A 43 24.31 -7.39 0.31
C LEU A 43 24.18 -7.72 -1.18
N ASP A 44 24.95 -8.69 -1.66
CA ASP A 44 24.83 -9.14 -3.04
C ASP A 44 23.50 -9.86 -3.28
N HIS A 45 23.09 -10.75 -2.36
CA HIS A 45 21.86 -11.54 -2.47
C HIS A 45 21.33 -12.04 -1.10
N LEU A 46 20.15 -12.64 -1.09
CA LEU A 46 19.47 -13.18 0.11
C LEU A 46 19.35 -14.72 0.12
N ASP A 47 20.25 -15.46 -0.55
CA ASP A 47 20.12 -16.92 -0.68
C ASP A 47 20.18 -17.69 0.64
N PHE A 48 20.92 -17.17 1.62
CA PHE A 48 21.05 -17.78 2.95
C PHE A 48 19.71 -17.89 3.70
N LEU A 49 18.68 -17.12 3.32
CA LEU A 49 17.35 -17.22 3.93
C LEU A 49 16.70 -18.60 3.69
N THR A 50 17.11 -19.32 2.65
CA THR A 50 16.60 -20.68 2.36
C THR A 50 17.00 -21.71 3.41
N GLU A 51 18.02 -21.41 4.21
CA GLU A 51 18.56 -22.29 5.24
C GLU A 51 17.93 -22.03 6.63
N LEU A 52 17.09 -21.00 6.77
CA LEU A 52 16.39 -20.69 8.02
C LEU A 52 15.14 -21.57 8.17
N PRO A 53 15.10 -22.48 9.17
CA PRO A 53 14.00 -23.43 9.29
C PRO A 53 12.71 -22.76 9.75
N GLY A 54 11.60 -23.01 9.05
CA GLY A 54 10.28 -22.51 9.46
C GLY A 54 10.11 -20.99 9.31
N LEU A 55 10.90 -20.36 8.44
CA LEU A 55 10.83 -18.94 8.16
C LEU A 55 9.50 -18.56 7.47
N LYS A 56 8.71 -17.73 8.16
CA LYS A 56 7.39 -17.25 7.70
C LYS A 56 7.34 -15.75 7.46
N TYR A 57 8.23 -14.99 8.09
CA TYR A 57 8.29 -13.53 7.96
C TYR A 57 9.71 -13.06 7.66
N VAL A 58 9.82 -12.20 6.66
CA VAL A 58 11.10 -11.59 6.27
C VAL A 58 10.92 -10.10 6.14
N GLU A 59 11.65 -9.33 6.93
CA GLU A 59 11.84 -7.90 6.73
C GLU A 59 13.32 -7.60 6.46
N VAL A 60 13.59 -6.82 5.42
CA VAL A 60 14.94 -6.35 5.09
C VAL A 60 14.89 -4.85 4.86
N ASN A 61 15.69 -4.11 5.61
CA ASN A 61 15.88 -2.67 5.42
C ASN A 61 17.37 -2.39 5.15
N GLY A 62 17.65 -1.76 4.00
CA GLY A 62 18.98 -1.39 3.56
C GLY A 62 19.39 -2.10 2.27
N ALA A 63 20.55 -1.75 1.69
CA ALA A 63 20.83 -2.09 0.30
C ALA A 63 21.03 -3.59 0.07
N VAL A 64 20.27 -4.15 -0.88
CA VAL A 64 20.46 -5.51 -1.42
C VAL A 64 20.41 -5.43 -2.93
N ARG A 65 21.44 -5.96 -3.60
CA ARG A 65 21.54 -5.94 -5.06
C ARG A 65 20.50 -6.86 -5.70
N ASP A 66 20.37 -8.09 -5.19
CA ASP A 66 19.39 -9.07 -5.66
C ASP A 66 18.59 -9.68 -4.49
N ASP A 67 17.34 -9.27 -4.36
CA ASP A 67 16.40 -9.80 -3.37
C ASP A 67 15.36 -10.75 -3.96
N SER A 68 15.50 -11.14 -5.23
CA SER A 68 14.54 -11.99 -5.94
C SER A 68 14.30 -13.33 -5.22
N ARG A 69 15.32 -13.86 -4.54
CA ARG A 69 15.20 -15.10 -3.78
C ARG A 69 14.08 -15.05 -2.75
N ALA A 70 13.88 -13.91 -2.08
CA ALA A 70 12.95 -13.80 -0.96
C ALA A 70 11.49 -14.05 -1.37
N PHE A 71 11.14 -13.83 -2.65
CA PHE A 71 9.83 -14.10 -3.23
C PHE A 71 9.55 -15.60 -3.47
N SER A 72 10.59 -16.44 -3.41
CA SER A 72 10.49 -17.89 -3.68
C SER A 72 10.69 -18.75 -2.42
N LEU A 73 10.68 -18.14 -1.23
CA LEU A 73 10.78 -18.85 0.04
C LEU A 73 9.45 -19.59 0.32
N PRO A 74 9.48 -20.91 0.59
CA PRO A 74 8.31 -21.78 0.46
C PRO A 74 7.23 -21.56 1.53
N ASP A 75 7.61 -21.10 2.72
CA ASP A 75 6.71 -20.95 3.87
C ASP A 75 6.47 -19.48 4.26
N VAL A 76 7.02 -18.53 3.50
CA VAL A 76 6.91 -17.09 3.80
C VAL A 76 5.50 -16.60 3.50
N VAL A 77 4.87 -16.01 4.51
CA VAL A 77 3.52 -15.45 4.47
C VAL A 77 3.56 -13.93 4.37
N GLU A 78 4.57 -13.29 4.98
CA GLU A 78 4.75 -11.85 4.96
C GLU A 78 6.18 -11.46 4.60
N LEU A 79 6.31 -10.60 3.60
CA LEU A 79 7.59 -10.16 3.04
C LEU A 79 7.64 -8.63 2.97
N VAL A 80 8.64 -8.02 3.60
CA VAL A 80 8.89 -6.57 3.57
C VAL A 80 10.32 -6.32 3.09
N LEU A 81 10.48 -5.75 1.89
CA LEU A 81 11.78 -5.48 1.26
C LEU A 81 11.94 -4.00 0.92
N LEU A 82 12.57 -3.27 1.85
CA LEU A 82 13.05 -1.91 1.68
C LEU A 82 14.53 -1.93 1.27
N THR A 83 14.78 -2.60 0.14
CA THR A 83 16.11 -3.02 -0.29
C THR A 83 16.75 -2.09 -1.29
N ARG A 84 15.95 -1.19 -1.92
CA ARG A 84 16.34 -0.42 -3.11
C ARG A 84 16.75 -1.29 -4.31
N SER A 85 16.46 -2.60 -4.25
CA SER A 85 16.72 -3.55 -5.33
C SER A 85 15.96 -3.14 -6.58
N ARG A 86 16.63 -3.26 -7.73
CA ARG A 86 16.02 -3.05 -9.06
C ARG A 86 15.77 -4.36 -9.79
N THR A 87 16.03 -5.49 -9.13
CA THR A 87 15.80 -6.80 -9.71
C THR A 87 14.29 -7.01 -9.88
N PRO A 88 13.84 -7.49 -11.05
CA PRO A 88 12.44 -7.84 -11.27
C PRO A 88 11.94 -8.82 -10.20
N VAL A 89 10.70 -8.63 -9.78
CA VAL A 89 10.05 -9.65 -8.95
C VAL A 89 9.86 -10.90 -9.81
N PRO A 90 10.35 -12.07 -9.36
CA PRO A 90 10.23 -13.28 -10.17
C PRO A 90 8.74 -13.64 -10.30
N VAL A 91 8.33 -13.99 -11.52
CA VAL A 91 6.94 -14.43 -11.83
C VAL A 91 6.66 -15.86 -11.30
N THR A 92 7.52 -16.36 -10.41
CA THR A 92 7.33 -17.65 -9.76
C THR A 92 6.13 -17.55 -8.83
N SER A 93 5.24 -18.54 -8.89
CA SER A 93 4.12 -18.62 -7.97
C SER A 93 4.62 -18.73 -6.54
N SER A 94 4.26 -17.76 -5.70
CA SER A 94 4.29 -17.94 -4.25
C SER A 94 2.90 -18.36 -3.83
N ASP A 95 2.80 -19.59 -3.37
CA ASP A 95 1.52 -20.11 -2.90
C ASP A 95 1.26 -19.71 -1.44
N THR A 96 2.18 -19.10 -0.72
CA THR A 96 2.01 -18.77 0.71
C THR A 96 1.96 -17.28 1.01
N LEU A 97 2.51 -16.44 0.14
CA LEU A 97 2.65 -15.02 0.40
C LEU A 97 1.29 -14.30 0.38
N GLU A 98 0.89 -13.77 1.53
CA GLU A 98 -0.37 -13.05 1.73
C GLU A 98 -0.15 -11.54 1.88
N SER A 99 1.03 -11.11 2.35
CA SER A 99 1.37 -9.71 2.57
C SER A 99 2.73 -9.36 1.97
N LEU A 100 2.76 -8.31 1.14
CA LEU A 100 3.96 -7.82 0.49
C LEU A 100 4.14 -6.32 0.75
N GLY A 101 5.28 -5.91 1.27
CA GLY A 101 5.75 -4.53 1.27
C GLY A 101 7.04 -4.42 0.48
N VAL A 102 7.12 -3.57 -0.55
CA VAL A 102 8.37 -3.34 -1.29
C VAL A 102 8.54 -1.88 -1.73
N ASP A 103 9.78 -1.44 -1.92
CA ASP A 103 10.04 -0.24 -2.72
C ASP A 103 9.45 -0.43 -4.14
N ASP A 104 8.85 0.61 -4.70
CA ASP A 104 8.34 0.62 -6.06
C ASP A 104 9.48 0.36 -7.06
N ARG A 105 9.22 -0.54 -8.02
CA ARG A 105 10.15 -0.90 -9.12
C ARG A 105 9.49 -0.69 -10.48
N PRO A 106 9.38 0.57 -10.95
CA PRO A 106 8.69 0.88 -12.21
C PRO A 106 9.23 0.04 -13.37
N GLY A 107 8.32 -0.58 -14.11
CA GLY A 107 8.64 -1.40 -15.29
C GLY A 107 9.06 -2.85 -15.01
N VAL A 108 9.32 -3.23 -13.76
CA VAL A 108 9.80 -4.59 -13.41
C VAL A 108 9.05 -5.28 -12.26
N LEU A 109 8.03 -4.63 -11.70
CA LEU A 109 7.14 -5.25 -10.71
C LEU A 109 5.97 -5.94 -11.43
N ASP A 110 6.01 -7.27 -11.44
CA ASP A 110 4.91 -8.14 -11.86
C ASP A 110 4.42 -8.91 -10.63
N LEU A 111 3.13 -8.80 -10.32
CA LEU A 111 2.50 -9.45 -9.16
C LEU A 111 1.67 -10.67 -9.56
N SER A 112 1.60 -11.04 -10.84
CA SER A 112 0.71 -12.08 -11.36
C SER A 112 0.96 -13.47 -10.78
N GLY A 113 2.17 -13.74 -10.29
CA GLY A 113 2.51 -14.99 -9.58
C GLY A 113 2.03 -15.04 -8.12
N LEU A 114 1.65 -13.91 -7.52
CA LEU A 114 1.33 -13.79 -6.09
C LEU A 114 -0.17 -14.00 -5.83
N THR A 115 -0.69 -15.17 -6.19
CA THR A 115 -2.14 -15.43 -6.26
C THR A 115 -2.88 -15.38 -4.91
N ARG A 116 -2.15 -15.53 -3.80
CA ARG A 116 -2.69 -15.41 -2.42
C ARG A 116 -2.53 -14.02 -1.80
N LEU A 117 -1.97 -13.06 -2.53
CA LEU A 117 -1.71 -11.73 -2.01
C LEU A 117 -3.01 -11.01 -1.62
N ARG A 118 -3.09 -10.60 -0.36
CA ARG A 118 -4.22 -9.87 0.25
C ARG A 118 -3.82 -8.47 0.68
N ALA A 119 -2.56 -8.25 1.03
CA ALA A 119 -2.06 -6.94 1.45
C ALA A 119 -0.84 -6.51 0.63
N LEU A 120 -0.87 -5.28 0.12
CA LEU A 120 0.24 -4.70 -0.65
C LEU A 120 0.59 -3.30 -0.11
N THR A 121 1.85 -3.10 0.26
CA THR A 121 2.46 -1.78 0.47
C THR A 121 3.49 -1.50 -0.60
N LEU A 122 3.41 -0.36 -1.27
CA LEU A 122 4.48 0.16 -2.13
C LEU A 122 4.98 1.50 -1.63
N TRP A 123 6.29 1.63 -1.45
CA TRP A 123 6.95 2.90 -1.12
C TRP A 123 7.63 3.53 -2.34
N SER A 124 7.84 4.84 -2.31
CA SER A 124 8.46 5.59 -3.42
C SER A 124 7.71 5.41 -4.75
N PHE A 125 6.38 5.31 -4.69
CA PHE A 125 5.53 5.08 -5.86
C PHE A 125 5.60 6.27 -6.84
N THR A 126 5.93 5.98 -8.10
CA THR A 126 6.12 7.03 -9.14
C THR A 126 5.50 6.66 -10.49
N ARG A 127 4.71 5.59 -10.56
CA ARG A 127 4.07 5.16 -11.82
C ARG A 127 2.88 6.06 -12.17
N PRO A 128 2.57 6.20 -13.46
CA PRO A 128 1.41 6.97 -13.89
C PRO A 128 0.08 6.24 -13.66
N ASP A 129 0.09 4.92 -13.48
CA ASP A 129 -1.13 4.13 -13.31
C ASP A 129 -0.92 2.86 -12.45
N LEU A 130 -2.04 2.18 -12.15
CA LEU A 130 -2.12 0.99 -11.30
C LEU A 130 -2.42 -0.31 -12.06
N ARG A 131 -2.18 -0.37 -13.39
CA ARG A 131 -2.55 -1.55 -14.20
C ARG A 131 -1.85 -2.85 -13.77
N PHE A 132 -0.74 -2.75 -13.05
CA PHE A 132 -0.04 -3.89 -12.45
C PHE A 132 -0.87 -4.63 -11.39
N LEU A 133 -1.92 -4.00 -10.83
CA LEU A 133 -2.84 -4.63 -9.88
C LEU A 133 -3.77 -5.68 -10.54
N SER A 134 -3.87 -5.71 -11.87
CA SER A 134 -4.73 -6.68 -12.58
C SER A 134 -4.36 -8.15 -12.31
N GLY A 135 -3.13 -8.43 -11.86
CA GLY A 135 -2.67 -9.77 -11.49
C GLY A 135 -3.06 -10.23 -10.07
N VAL A 136 -3.57 -9.33 -9.22
CA VAL A 136 -3.88 -9.61 -7.80
C VAL A 136 -5.31 -9.22 -7.43
N PRO A 137 -6.34 -9.85 -8.05
CA PRO A 137 -7.74 -9.46 -7.87
C PRO A 137 -8.28 -9.69 -6.45
N ASN A 138 -7.59 -10.50 -5.64
CA ASN A 138 -7.97 -10.85 -4.26
C ASN A 138 -7.40 -9.86 -3.21
N LEU A 139 -6.83 -8.73 -3.64
CA LEU A 139 -6.27 -7.75 -2.73
C LEU A 139 -7.36 -7.14 -1.84
N GLU A 140 -7.13 -7.16 -0.52
CA GLU A 140 -8.05 -6.66 0.52
C GLU A 140 -7.54 -5.35 1.13
N TRP A 141 -6.23 -5.14 1.14
CA TRP A 141 -5.60 -3.94 1.68
C TRP A 141 -4.51 -3.41 0.74
N LEU A 142 -4.60 -2.13 0.40
CA LEU A 142 -3.63 -1.44 -0.46
C LEU A 142 -3.11 -0.19 0.21
N LYS A 143 -1.79 -0.06 0.28
CA LYS A 143 -1.12 1.20 0.61
C LYS A 143 -0.09 1.56 -0.45
N LEU A 144 -0.23 2.75 -1.00
CA LEU A 144 0.75 3.36 -1.90
C LEU A 144 1.27 4.64 -1.27
N GLU A 145 2.60 4.76 -1.16
CA GLU A 145 3.27 5.94 -0.66
C GLU A 145 4.15 6.52 -1.78
N GLY A 146 3.69 7.64 -2.33
CA GLY A 146 4.29 8.32 -3.46
C GLY A 146 5.31 9.39 -3.07
N LEU A 147 5.72 10.14 -4.09
CA LEU A 147 6.60 11.31 -3.97
C LEU A 147 5.95 12.56 -4.59
N GLY A 148 4.62 12.67 -4.48
CA GLY A 148 3.84 13.78 -5.01
C GLY A 148 3.52 13.71 -6.50
N SER A 149 3.65 12.54 -7.13
CA SER A 149 3.40 12.35 -8.57
C SER A 149 1.90 12.22 -8.88
N ALA A 150 1.51 12.61 -10.09
CA ALA A 150 0.17 12.35 -10.62
C ALA A 150 -0.04 10.86 -10.91
N VAL A 151 -1.24 10.36 -10.62
CA VAL A 151 -1.60 8.95 -10.80
C VAL A 151 -3.06 8.79 -11.26
N ASP A 152 -3.23 8.01 -12.32
CA ASP A 152 -4.52 7.45 -12.74
C ASP A 152 -4.75 6.13 -11.99
N LEU A 153 -5.92 5.98 -11.36
CA LEU A 153 -6.25 4.79 -10.58
C LEU A 153 -6.61 3.56 -11.42
N ARG A 154 -6.55 3.64 -12.77
CA ARG A 154 -6.76 2.51 -13.67
C ARG A 154 -5.96 1.28 -13.25
N GLY A 155 -6.65 0.14 -13.14
CA GLY A 155 -6.16 -1.12 -12.58
C GLY A 155 -6.83 -1.47 -11.25
N MET A 156 -7.23 -0.47 -10.45
CA MET A 156 -7.93 -0.72 -9.18
C MET A 156 -9.27 -1.42 -9.38
N GLU A 157 -9.97 -1.22 -10.50
CA GLU A 157 -11.25 -1.87 -10.82
C GLU A 157 -11.20 -3.40 -10.83
N SER A 158 -9.99 -3.98 -10.90
CA SER A 158 -9.76 -5.43 -10.84
C SER A 158 -9.76 -5.98 -9.41
N CYS A 159 -9.48 -5.15 -8.40
CA CYS A 159 -9.33 -5.54 -6.99
C CYS A 159 -10.66 -5.46 -6.24
N ARG A 160 -11.67 -6.21 -6.68
CA ARG A 160 -13.04 -6.08 -6.13
C ARG A 160 -13.18 -6.47 -4.66
N SER A 161 -12.21 -7.19 -4.11
CA SER A 161 -12.13 -7.56 -2.69
C SER A 161 -11.51 -6.48 -1.80
N LEU A 162 -11.16 -5.31 -2.34
CA LEU A 162 -10.47 -4.26 -1.59
C LEU A 162 -11.37 -3.68 -0.50
N ILE A 163 -10.92 -3.79 0.74
CA ILE A 163 -11.59 -3.31 1.95
C ILE A 163 -11.03 -1.95 2.38
N GLU A 164 -9.73 -1.76 2.25
CA GLU A 164 -9.06 -0.51 2.62
C GLU A 164 -8.03 -0.08 1.57
N ALA A 165 -8.04 1.21 1.26
CA ALA A 165 -7.06 1.84 0.36
C ALA A 165 -6.48 3.12 0.99
N GLU A 166 -5.16 3.18 1.09
CA GLU A 166 -4.38 4.36 1.50
C GLU A 166 -3.47 4.80 0.36
N LEU A 167 -3.83 5.90 -0.31
CA LEU A 167 -3.05 6.53 -1.37
C LEU A 167 -2.43 7.82 -0.82
N LEU A 168 -1.16 7.76 -0.47
CA LEU A 168 -0.45 8.80 0.29
C LEU A 168 0.61 9.47 -0.58
N GLU A 169 0.74 10.79 -0.46
CA GLU A 169 1.67 11.61 -1.25
C GLU A 169 1.49 11.37 -2.75
N LEU A 170 0.23 11.29 -3.21
CA LEU A 170 -0.16 11.07 -4.60
C LEU A 170 -1.18 12.11 -5.05
N GLN A 171 -1.05 12.55 -6.30
CA GLN A 171 -2.01 13.44 -6.93
C GLN A 171 -2.95 12.59 -7.80
N VAL A 172 -4.10 12.20 -7.25
CA VAL A 172 -5.09 11.37 -7.96
C VAL A 172 -5.84 12.17 -9.01
N GLU A 173 -5.85 11.72 -10.25
CA GLU A 173 -6.49 12.44 -11.38
C GLU A 173 -7.99 12.14 -11.52
N SER A 174 -8.43 10.95 -11.14
CA SER A 174 -9.83 10.52 -11.27
C SER A 174 -10.19 9.43 -10.25
N LEU A 175 -11.46 9.43 -9.81
CA LEU A 175 -12.02 8.43 -8.92
C LEU A 175 -12.82 7.36 -9.67
N GLU A 176 -13.02 7.51 -10.98
CA GLU A 176 -13.81 6.57 -11.80
C GLU A 176 -13.42 5.09 -11.63
N PRO A 177 -12.12 4.72 -11.57
CA PRO A 177 -11.71 3.32 -11.38
C PRO A 177 -12.17 2.69 -10.06
N LEU A 178 -12.60 3.49 -9.08
CA LEU A 178 -13.08 3.01 -7.79
C LEU A 178 -14.54 2.54 -7.82
N ARG A 179 -15.34 2.92 -8.84
CA ARG A 179 -16.77 2.59 -8.94
C ARG A 179 -17.10 1.10 -8.68
N PRO A 180 -16.29 0.11 -9.09
CA PRO A 180 -16.59 -1.30 -8.87
C PRO A 180 -16.29 -1.84 -7.47
N LEU A 181 -15.65 -1.06 -6.59
CA LEU A 181 -15.11 -1.51 -5.30
C LEU A 181 -16.14 -1.49 -4.16
N GLN A 182 -17.25 -2.20 -4.35
CA GLN A 182 -18.44 -2.11 -3.48
C GLN A 182 -18.19 -2.48 -2.01
N ASP A 183 -17.15 -3.28 -1.74
CA ASP A 183 -16.78 -3.73 -0.40
C ASP A 183 -15.81 -2.77 0.33
N LEU A 184 -15.39 -1.67 -0.33
CA LEU A 184 -14.45 -0.71 0.23
C LEU A 184 -15.06 0.00 1.46
N LEU A 185 -14.42 -0.16 2.62
CA LEU A 185 -14.83 0.43 3.89
C LEU A 185 -14.06 1.71 4.22
N ARG A 186 -12.78 1.79 3.82
CA ARG A 186 -11.91 2.95 4.06
C ARG A 186 -11.21 3.38 2.78
N LEU A 187 -11.30 4.67 2.46
CA LEU A 187 -10.56 5.31 1.39
C LEU A 187 -9.85 6.55 1.91
N TRP A 188 -8.52 6.52 1.92
CA TRP A 188 -7.68 7.67 2.22
C TRP A 188 -6.93 8.10 0.96
N LEU A 189 -7.23 9.29 0.48
CA LEU A 189 -6.52 10.00 -0.56
C LEU A 189 -5.85 11.19 0.10
N ILE A 190 -4.53 11.14 0.23
CA ILE A 190 -3.76 12.19 0.90
C ILE A 190 -2.72 12.68 -0.10
N GLY A 191 -3.00 13.84 -0.70
CA GLY A 191 -2.10 14.49 -1.62
C GLY A 191 -0.94 15.20 -0.93
N PRO A 192 0.10 15.58 -1.70
CA PRO A 192 1.15 16.45 -1.20
C PRO A 192 0.56 17.82 -0.82
N ARG A 193 1.27 18.58 0.03
CA ARG A 193 0.81 19.93 0.44
C ARG A 193 0.57 20.87 -0.75
N GLU A 194 1.35 20.70 -1.83
CA GLU A 194 1.23 21.46 -3.07
C GLU A 194 0.75 20.52 -4.18
N THR A 195 -0.57 20.44 -4.36
CA THR A 195 -1.18 19.70 -5.48
C THR A 195 -1.30 20.61 -6.70
N GLN A 196 -0.90 20.09 -7.86
CA GLN A 196 -0.90 20.80 -9.14
C GLN A 196 -2.04 20.38 -10.08
N ILE A 197 -2.89 19.45 -9.64
CA ILE A 197 -4.07 19.04 -10.40
C ILE A 197 -5.06 20.21 -10.52
N SER A 198 -5.39 20.55 -11.78
CA SER A 198 -6.34 21.62 -12.11
C SER A 198 -7.79 21.15 -12.11
N GLU A 199 -8.03 19.90 -12.50
CA GLU A 199 -9.38 19.36 -12.63
C GLU A 199 -9.94 18.86 -11.29
N PRO A 200 -11.17 19.24 -10.91
CA PRO A 200 -11.76 18.79 -9.66
C PRO A 200 -12.19 17.32 -9.74
N LEU A 201 -11.91 16.57 -8.68
CA LEU A 201 -12.39 15.21 -8.49
C LEU A 201 -13.93 15.17 -8.42
N SER A 202 -14.53 14.15 -9.05
CA SER A 202 -15.97 13.91 -9.01
C SER A 202 -16.34 12.91 -7.93
N LEU A 203 -16.99 13.36 -6.86
CA LEU A 203 -17.47 12.47 -5.80
C LEU A 203 -18.65 11.59 -6.24
N ALA A 204 -19.25 11.87 -7.40
CA ALA A 204 -20.28 11.00 -7.98
C ALA A 204 -19.72 9.60 -8.29
N ASP A 205 -18.41 9.48 -8.54
CA ASP A 205 -17.74 8.20 -8.78
C ASP A 205 -17.71 7.30 -7.53
N LEU A 206 -17.92 7.86 -6.34
CA LEU A 206 -17.98 7.12 -5.08
C LEU A 206 -19.41 6.75 -4.66
N SER A 207 -20.43 7.25 -5.36
CA SER A 207 -21.85 7.12 -4.94
C SER A 207 -22.34 5.67 -4.83
N GLY A 208 -21.72 4.73 -5.56
CA GLY A 208 -22.01 3.30 -5.48
C GLY A 208 -21.34 2.56 -4.30
N LEU A 209 -20.41 3.20 -3.58
CA LEU A 209 -19.64 2.60 -2.49
C LEU A 209 -20.45 2.60 -1.19
N SER A 210 -21.55 1.84 -1.19
CA SER A 210 -22.53 1.84 -0.09
C SER A 210 -21.98 1.36 1.26
N ALA A 211 -20.87 0.62 1.26
CA ALA A 211 -20.19 0.12 2.45
C ALA A 211 -19.15 1.12 3.02
N LEU A 212 -18.80 2.18 2.29
CA LEU A 212 -17.75 3.11 2.67
C LEU A 212 -18.11 3.85 3.96
N ARG A 213 -17.26 3.73 4.97
CA ARG A 213 -17.43 4.33 6.30
C ARG A 213 -16.51 5.51 6.53
N GLU A 214 -15.29 5.41 6.05
CA GLU A 214 -14.27 6.43 6.25
C GLU A 214 -13.74 6.93 4.90
N LEU A 215 -13.98 8.21 4.63
CA LEU A 215 -13.50 8.92 3.44
C LEU A 215 -12.60 10.08 3.86
N ARG A 216 -11.33 10.01 3.48
CA ARG A 216 -10.41 11.14 3.62
C ARG A 216 -9.93 11.54 2.24
N ILE A 217 -10.16 12.78 1.87
CA ILE A 217 -9.62 13.41 0.66
C ILE A 217 -8.91 14.68 1.12
N ILE A 218 -7.63 14.55 1.43
CA ILE A 218 -6.83 15.59 2.08
C ILE A 218 -5.82 16.13 1.07
N ASN A 219 -5.67 17.45 1.01
CA ASN A 219 -4.76 18.16 0.09
C ASN A 219 -4.86 17.69 -1.37
N SER A 220 -6.03 17.26 -1.83
CA SER A 220 -6.21 16.62 -3.15
C SER A 220 -6.75 17.59 -4.21
N GLY A 221 -6.36 18.86 -4.14
CA GLY A 221 -6.80 19.89 -5.09
C GLY A 221 -8.22 20.37 -4.82
N ALA A 222 -9.18 19.91 -5.62
CA ALA A 222 -10.58 20.30 -5.50
C ALA A 222 -11.54 19.14 -5.78
N VAL A 223 -12.77 19.25 -5.25
CA VAL A 223 -13.93 18.44 -5.62
C VAL A 223 -15.04 19.37 -6.11
N GLN A 224 -15.88 18.90 -7.04
CA GLN A 224 -16.96 19.72 -7.60
C GLN A 224 -18.00 20.10 -6.53
N THR A 225 -18.53 19.10 -5.84
CA THR A 225 -19.53 19.24 -4.78
C THR A 225 -19.46 18.03 -3.85
N ALA A 226 -19.96 18.18 -2.61
CA ALA A 226 -20.11 17.10 -1.65
C ALA A 226 -21.50 16.42 -1.70
N GLU A 227 -22.43 16.90 -2.54
CA GLU A 227 -23.80 16.33 -2.67
C GLU A 227 -23.85 14.80 -2.79
N PRO A 228 -23.01 14.12 -3.60
CA PRO A 228 -23.07 12.67 -3.75
C PRO A 228 -22.90 11.89 -2.44
N LEU A 229 -22.17 12.45 -1.48
CA LEU A 229 -21.91 11.81 -0.19
C LEU A 229 -23.19 11.69 0.65
N LEU A 230 -24.21 12.54 0.43
CA LEU A 230 -25.49 12.47 1.14
C LEU A 230 -26.19 11.12 0.91
N GLY A 231 -26.02 10.54 -0.28
CA GLY A 231 -26.57 9.25 -0.67
C GLY A 231 -25.80 8.03 -0.15
N MET A 232 -24.67 8.22 0.54
CA MET A 232 -23.83 7.13 1.05
C MET A 232 -24.17 6.85 2.53
N PRO A 233 -24.96 5.79 2.82
CA PRO A 233 -25.59 5.64 4.13
C PRO A 233 -24.61 5.20 5.23
N ALA A 234 -23.52 4.53 4.88
CA ALA A 234 -22.55 3.99 5.84
C ALA A 234 -21.45 4.99 6.26
N LEU A 235 -21.37 6.17 5.66
CA LEU A 235 -20.34 7.16 6.01
C LEU A 235 -20.45 7.59 7.47
N GLU A 236 -19.35 7.43 8.21
CA GLU A 236 -19.18 7.75 9.62
C GLU A 236 -18.14 8.87 9.84
N ASP A 237 -17.09 8.94 9.01
CA ASP A 237 -16.01 9.94 9.08
C ASP A 237 -15.64 10.43 7.67
N VAL A 238 -15.80 11.74 7.44
CA VAL A 238 -15.49 12.42 6.18
C VAL A 238 -14.53 13.57 6.47
N ARG A 239 -13.38 13.58 5.79
CA ARG A 239 -12.38 14.66 5.94
C ARG A 239 -11.97 15.19 4.59
N LEU A 240 -12.15 16.49 4.39
CA LEU A 240 -11.81 17.20 3.15
C LEU A 240 -10.73 18.26 3.35
N ARG A 241 -10.01 18.22 4.47
CA ARG A 241 -8.97 19.20 4.83
C ARG A 241 -8.00 19.50 3.67
N GLY A 242 -7.84 20.78 3.34
CA GLY A 242 -6.95 21.21 2.25
C GLY A 242 -7.42 20.82 0.85
N THR A 243 -8.64 20.29 0.70
CA THR A 243 -9.29 19.98 -0.59
C THR A 243 -10.46 20.93 -0.77
N ARG A 244 -10.40 21.79 -1.78
CA ARG A 244 -11.45 22.80 -2.03
C ARG A 244 -12.75 22.13 -2.47
N VAL A 245 -13.88 22.58 -1.97
CA VAL A 245 -15.20 22.24 -2.52
C VAL A 245 -15.65 23.43 -3.35
N LEU A 246 -15.88 23.22 -4.66
CA LEU A 246 -16.21 24.32 -5.58
C LEU A 246 -17.65 24.81 -5.45
N ASP A 247 -18.55 23.95 -4.99
CA ASP A 247 -19.90 24.31 -4.57
C ASP A 247 -19.85 25.25 -3.35
N GLU A 248 -20.19 26.52 -3.57
CA GLU A 248 -20.11 27.60 -2.59
C GLU A 248 -21.05 27.40 -1.39
N SER A 249 -22.10 26.59 -1.51
CA SER A 249 -23.16 26.50 -0.50
C SER A 249 -22.74 25.73 0.76
N LEU A 250 -21.77 24.80 0.65
CA LEU A 250 -21.38 23.83 1.69
C LEU A 250 -22.55 23.11 2.40
N GLU A 251 -23.79 23.20 1.87
CA GLU A 251 -25.01 22.68 2.50
C GLU A 251 -24.94 21.17 2.66
N ALA A 252 -24.37 20.47 1.67
CA ALA A 252 -24.16 19.04 1.74
C ALA A 252 -23.26 18.62 2.92
N LEU A 253 -22.19 19.38 3.21
CA LEU A 253 -21.32 19.09 4.36
C LEU A 253 -22.03 19.34 5.69
N GLN A 254 -22.82 20.41 5.77
CA GLN A 254 -23.62 20.73 6.95
C GLN A 254 -24.66 19.63 7.22
N ALA A 255 -25.37 19.17 6.18
CA ALA A 255 -26.32 18.07 6.29
C ALA A 255 -25.64 16.75 6.69
N LEU A 256 -24.45 16.45 6.14
CA LEU A 256 -23.67 15.26 6.53
C LEU A 256 -23.24 15.29 7.99
N SER A 257 -22.86 16.45 8.52
CA SER A 257 -22.41 16.59 9.92
C SER A 257 -23.48 16.24 10.96
N GLN A 258 -24.76 16.14 10.55
CA GLN A 258 -25.84 15.66 11.42
C GLN A 258 -25.78 14.15 11.68
N ARG A 259 -25.03 13.38 10.87
CA ARG A 259 -24.94 11.91 10.98
C ARG A 259 -23.53 11.32 10.92
N ALA A 260 -22.54 12.10 10.51
CA ALA A 260 -21.15 11.69 10.38
C ALA A 260 -20.22 12.74 10.99
N ARG A 261 -18.99 12.35 11.35
CA ARG A 261 -17.93 13.30 11.67
C ARG A 261 -17.45 13.93 10.38
N VAL A 262 -17.51 15.25 10.29
CA VAL A 262 -17.08 15.99 9.10
C VAL A 262 -15.99 16.97 9.49
N VAL A 263 -14.87 16.94 8.76
CA VAL A 263 -13.82 17.96 8.79
C VAL A 263 -13.81 18.64 7.43
N GLY A 264 -14.15 19.92 7.39
CA GLY A 264 -14.25 20.68 6.16
C GLY A 264 -12.89 21.02 5.51
N PRO A 265 -12.91 21.72 4.35
CA PRO A 265 -11.70 22.14 3.65
C PRO A 265 -10.74 23.04 4.45
N ASP A 266 -11.27 23.88 5.34
CA ASP A 266 -10.53 24.97 6.00
C ASP A 266 -10.13 24.67 7.47
N GLU A 267 -10.38 23.45 7.98
CA GLU A 267 -10.07 22.98 9.34
C GLU A 267 -8.76 22.16 9.39
#